data_AF-A0A9P0CIY0-F1
#
_entry.id   AF-A0A9P0CIY0-F1
#
_cell.length_a   1.000
_cell.length_b   1.000
_cell.length_c   1.000
_cell.angle_alpha   90.00
_cell.angle_beta   90.00
_cell.angle_gamma   90.00
#
_symmetry.space_group_name_H-M   'P 1'
#
loop_
_entity.id
_entity.type
_entity.pdbx_description
1 polymer ?
#
loop_
_entity_poly.entity_id
_entity_poly.type
_entity_poly.pdbx_seq_one_letter_code
_entity_poly.pdbx_strand_id
1 'polypeptide(L)'
;MLFFFSCHVQSKYFAVSDEDVEVDGAVFPLRSKKRKSHGRMKNVAKLLKLRSHETGPSCNNCTRFKCFENVTEGGRLQIIKQFNELKDHYEQNLYLGGLISHAPVKRHRSRKNNDEDVEYHSYSYIYKIRVQRDNTAIVPIYYKAMLSMHGISAKRLQNIQQQLTTFGHVKHDGRGQHSNRKNRLPDEISTAVFDHIASFKGRKSHYSLHDSQRVYLLEDLNVKKMFNMFLQQNPEKKVSYETYRTIFVTKFNIRFGYPQTDTCSAFDEHKAKKMSIENDPLQKALLSRLETEHKLHLLKAETFYKRKRAARLNSQKSTEKEAIAIDFQKKLPVPNISTNDVYYKRQLSFYYNTIIL
;
A
#
# COMPACT_ATOMS: atom_id res chain seq x y z
N MET A 1 -53.19 3.77 -27.13
CA MET A 1 -52.83 4.60 -28.30
C MET A 1 -51.53 4.04 -28.84
N LEU A 2 -51.60 3.41 -30.02
CA LEU A 2 -50.50 2.71 -30.68
C LEU A 2 -49.41 3.68 -31.10
N PHE A 3 -48.15 3.31 -30.88
CA PHE A 3 -47.03 3.82 -31.69
C PHE A 3 -46.21 2.63 -32.17
N PHE A 4 -46.38 2.30 -33.44
CA PHE A 4 -45.48 1.46 -34.22
C PHE A 4 -44.26 2.31 -34.59
N PHE A 5 -43.06 1.85 -34.27
CA PHE A 5 -41.85 2.25 -34.97
C PHE A 5 -41.13 0.98 -35.43
N SER A 6 -41.23 0.72 -36.74
CA SER A 6 -40.34 -0.20 -37.43
C SER A 6 -38.99 0.50 -37.59
N CYS A 7 -37.96 0.01 -36.94
CA CYS A 7 -36.59 0.45 -37.20
C CYS A 7 -35.69 -0.79 -37.27
N HIS A 8 -35.32 -1.13 -38.51
CA HIS A 8 -34.39 -2.19 -38.82
C HIS A 8 -32.97 -1.66 -38.53
N VAL A 9 -32.40 -2.02 -37.38
CA VAL A 9 -30.99 -1.75 -37.07
C VAL A 9 -30.33 -3.06 -36.67
N GLN A 10 -29.43 -3.53 -37.53
CA GLN A 10 -28.55 -4.67 -37.28
C GLN A 10 -27.69 -4.39 -36.04
N SER A 11 -28.06 -5.00 -34.92
CA SER A 11 -27.29 -5.03 -33.69
C SER A 11 -26.22 -6.12 -33.80
N LYS A 12 -24.95 -5.72 -33.92
CA LYS A 12 -23.82 -6.60 -33.59
C LYS A 12 -23.75 -6.67 -32.06
N TYR A 13 -24.22 -7.80 -31.55
CA TYR A 13 -24.21 -8.18 -30.13
C TYR A 13 -22.81 -8.07 -29.52
N PHE A 14 -22.69 -7.28 -28.45
CA PHE A 14 -21.74 -7.56 -27.37
C PHE A 14 -22.58 -7.90 -26.14
N ALA A 15 -22.79 -9.21 -25.93
CA ALA A 15 -23.45 -9.71 -24.75
C ALA A 15 -22.58 -9.41 -23.53
N VAL A 16 -23.04 -8.54 -22.64
CA VAL A 16 -22.54 -8.49 -21.27
C VAL A 16 -23.50 -9.32 -20.45
N SER A 17 -23.07 -10.52 -20.11
CA SER A 17 -23.76 -11.43 -19.20
C SER A 17 -23.86 -10.80 -17.81
N ASP A 18 -25.08 -10.68 -17.30
CA ASP A 18 -25.33 -10.62 -15.85
C ASP A 18 -25.07 -12.02 -15.28
N GLU A 19 -23.81 -12.45 -15.30
CA GLU A 19 -23.36 -13.46 -14.36
C GLU A 19 -23.16 -12.73 -13.03
N ASP A 20 -23.75 -13.28 -11.96
CA ASP A 20 -23.31 -13.03 -10.60
C ASP A 20 -21.81 -13.37 -10.57
N VAL A 21 -20.98 -12.37 -10.81
CA VAL A 21 -19.53 -12.55 -10.81
C VAL A 21 -19.13 -12.87 -9.38
N GLU A 22 -19.03 -14.17 -9.08
CA GLU A 22 -18.15 -14.68 -8.05
C GLU A 22 -16.74 -14.24 -8.43
N VAL A 23 -16.39 -13.01 -8.04
CA VAL A 23 -15.03 -12.53 -8.13
C VAL A 23 -14.27 -13.23 -7.02
N ASP A 24 -13.62 -14.35 -7.35
CA ASP A 24 -12.43 -14.84 -6.66
C ASP A 24 -11.35 -13.75 -6.74
N GLY A 25 -11.50 -12.77 -5.85
CA GLY A 25 -10.71 -11.55 -5.83
C GLY A 25 -9.77 -11.59 -4.65
N ALA A 26 -8.59 -12.18 -4.85
CA ALA A 26 -7.45 -12.07 -3.96
C ALA A 26 -7.38 -10.65 -3.37
N VAL A 27 -7.48 -10.57 -2.03
CA VAL A 27 -7.45 -9.31 -1.28
C VAL A 27 -6.04 -8.74 -1.38
N PHE A 28 -5.76 -7.96 -2.42
CA PHE A 28 -4.51 -7.23 -2.53
C PHE A 28 -4.51 -6.07 -1.51
N PRO A 29 -3.55 -6.04 -0.57
CA PRO A 29 -3.48 -4.97 0.43
C PRO A 29 -2.97 -3.68 -0.24
N LEU A 30 -3.88 -2.77 -0.59
CA LEU A 30 -3.49 -1.46 -1.13
C LEU A 30 -3.49 -0.35 -0.07
N ARG A 31 -2.45 0.48 -0.20
CA ARG A 31 -1.90 1.40 0.80
C ARG A 31 -2.84 2.57 1.07
N SER A 32 -3.16 2.79 2.35
CA SER A 32 -3.81 4.02 2.80
C SER A 32 -2.96 5.25 2.46
N LYS A 33 -3.60 6.34 2.03
CA LYS A 33 -2.94 7.65 1.81
C LYS A 33 -2.31 8.09 3.14
N LYS A 34 -0.99 7.95 3.26
CA LYS A 34 -0.25 8.38 4.45
C LYS A 34 -0.27 9.91 4.53
N ARG A 35 -0.50 10.43 5.74
CA ARG A 35 -0.40 11.86 6.07
C ARG A 35 0.97 12.40 5.63
N LYS A 36 1.02 13.62 5.07
CA LYS A 36 2.27 14.28 4.66
C LYS A 36 3.20 14.42 5.87
N SER A 37 4.36 13.77 5.83
CA SER A 37 5.36 13.84 6.90
C SER A 37 6.19 15.10 6.73
N HIS A 38 6.11 16.00 7.71
CA HIS A 38 6.99 17.16 7.83
C HIS A 38 8.18 16.65 8.64
N GLY A 39 9.35 16.51 8.01
CA GLY A 39 10.51 15.79 8.57
C GLY A 39 10.93 16.23 9.98
N ARG A 40 11.62 15.35 10.72
CA ARG A 40 12.10 15.65 12.09
C ARG A 40 13.46 16.37 12.05
N MET A 41 13.69 17.36 12.91
CA MET A 41 14.99 18.05 13.06
C MET A 41 16.18 17.09 13.29
N LYS A 42 15.95 15.98 14.01
CA LYS A 42 16.95 14.92 14.20
C LYS A 42 17.45 14.31 12.87
N ASN A 43 16.61 14.27 11.84
CA ASN A 43 17.00 13.77 10.52
C ASN A 43 17.91 14.77 9.79
N VAL A 44 17.67 16.07 9.98
CA VAL A 44 18.52 17.14 9.43
C VAL A 44 19.92 17.08 10.04
N ALA A 45 20.03 16.98 11.37
CA ALA A 45 21.33 16.86 12.04
C ALA A 45 22.11 15.61 11.62
N LYS A 46 21.42 14.49 11.35
CA LYS A 46 22.05 13.27 10.82
C LYS A 46 22.59 13.48 9.41
N LEU A 47 21.83 14.16 8.55
CA LEU A 47 22.26 14.49 7.19
C LEU A 47 23.46 15.43 7.20
N LEU A 48 23.47 16.46 8.05
CA LEU A 48 24.61 17.37 8.19
C LEU A 48 25.88 16.62 8.58
N LYS A 49 25.82 15.74 9.59
CA LYS A 49 26.97 14.91 10.01
C LYS A 49 27.44 13.93 8.92
N LEU A 50 26.55 13.46 8.07
CA LEU A 50 26.88 12.55 6.98
C LEU A 50 27.65 13.26 5.84
N ARG A 51 27.45 14.56 5.69
CA ARG A 51 28.03 15.38 4.61
C ARG A 51 29.17 16.29 5.07
N SER A 52 29.57 16.21 6.33
CA SER A 52 30.59 17.07 6.93
C SER A 52 31.94 16.34 7.11
N HIS A 53 32.28 15.40 6.22
CA HIS A 53 33.60 14.76 6.28
C HIS A 53 34.65 15.70 5.67
N GLU A 54 35.80 15.78 6.34
CA GLU A 54 36.94 16.60 5.93
C GLU A 54 38.19 15.73 5.77
N THR A 55 39.08 16.13 4.86
CA THR A 55 40.36 15.44 4.65
C THR A 55 41.27 15.62 5.85
N GLY A 56 41.86 14.52 6.33
CA GLY A 56 42.79 14.51 7.45
C GLY A 56 44.24 14.85 7.08
N PRO A 57 45.17 14.70 8.05
CA PRO A 57 46.59 14.97 7.82
C PRO A 57 47.24 13.97 6.84
N SER A 58 48.38 14.37 6.26
CA SER A 58 49.17 13.50 5.40
C SER A 58 49.61 12.21 6.11
N CYS A 59 49.77 11.12 5.36
CA CYS A 59 50.22 9.86 5.94
C CYS A 59 51.74 9.88 6.21
N ASN A 60 52.13 9.92 7.49
CA ASN A 60 53.52 10.10 7.96
C ASN A 60 54.54 9.04 7.48
N ASN A 61 54.11 7.83 7.09
CA ASN A 61 55.02 6.71 6.74
C ASN A 61 54.74 6.11 5.35
N CYS A 62 54.46 6.93 4.34
CA CYS A 62 54.09 6.44 3.00
C CYS A 62 55.25 6.48 2.00
N THR A 63 56.28 5.68 2.24
CA THR A 63 57.46 5.60 1.35
C THR A 63 57.19 4.86 0.05
N ARG A 64 56.32 3.83 0.08
CA ARG A 64 56.04 2.97 -1.08
C ARG A 64 55.06 3.55 -2.09
N PHE A 65 53.97 4.15 -1.61
CA PHE A 65 52.85 4.59 -2.47
C PHE A 65 52.81 6.10 -2.67
N LYS A 66 53.56 6.88 -1.88
CA LYS A 66 53.65 8.35 -1.94
C LYS A 66 52.28 9.00 -2.17
N CYS A 67 51.27 8.57 -1.40
CA CYS A 67 49.86 8.82 -1.72
C CYS A 67 49.50 10.30 -1.83
N PHE A 68 50.09 11.17 -1.01
CA PHE A 68 49.82 12.61 -1.00
C PHE A 68 50.62 13.39 -2.05
N GLU A 69 51.67 12.79 -2.62
CA GLU A 69 52.37 13.34 -3.80
C GLU A 69 51.63 12.94 -5.08
N ASN A 70 51.17 11.69 -5.16
CA ASN A 70 50.48 11.15 -6.32
C ASN A 70 49.05 11.67 -6.50
N VAL A 71 48.38 12.07 -5.41
CA VAL A 71 47.04 12.65 -5.44
C VAL A 71 47.13 14.14 -5.09
N THR A 72 46.91 14.98 -6.11
CA THR A 72 46.92 16.43 -5.96
C THR A 72 45.89 16.90 -4.93
N GLU A 73 46.10 18.08 -4.36
CA GLU A 73 45.16 18.68 -3.41
C GLU A 73 43.76 18.87 -4.02
N GLY A 74 43.68 19.36 -5.27
CA GLY A 74 42.42 19.45 -6.01
C GLY A 74 41.72 18.10 -6.17
N GLY A 75 42.47 17.02 -6.45
CA GLY A 75 41.93 15.67 -6.54
C GLY A 75 41.38 15.16 -5.20
N ARG A 76 42.07 15.44 -4.08
CA ARG A 76 41.61 15.11 -2.72
C ARG A 76 40.31 15.84 -2.37
N LEU A 77 40.20 17.13 -2.73
CA LEU A 77 38.99 17.92 -2.52
C LEU A 77 37.81 17.40 -3.35
N GLN A 78 38.05 16.94 -4.58
CA GLN A 78 37.01 16.30 -5.39
C GLN A 78 36.52 14.98 -4.78
N ILE A 79 37.44 14.14 -4.29
CA ILE A 79 37.09 12.85 -3.67
C ILE A 79 36.21 13.07 -2.44
N ILE A 80 36.59 13.97 -1.53
CA ILE A 80 35.81 14.22 -0.31
C ILE A 80 34.47 14.87 -0.64
N LYS A 81 34.42 15.75 -1.65
CA LYS A 81 33.18 16.35 -2.14
C LYS A 81 32.22 15.29 -2.66
N GLN A 82 32.67 14.41 -3.55
CA GLN A 82 31.87 13.29 -4.08
C GLN A 82 31.40 12.37 -2.95
N PHE A 83 32.26 12.11 -1.96
CA PHE A 83 31.90 11.28 -0.80
C PHE A 83 30.80 11.91 0.07
N ASN A 84 30.85 13.23 0.25
CA ASN A 84 29.85 14.01 0.99
C ASN A 84 28.53 14.22 0.20
N GLU A 85 28.55 14.07 -1.12
CA GLU A 85 27.34 14.14 -1.96
C GLU A 85 26.48 12.86 -1.88
N LEU A 86 27.05 11.75 -1.41
CA LEU A 86 26.32 10.48 -1.24
C LEU A 86 25.15 10.62 -0.27
N LYS A 87 24.04 9.95 -0.58
CA LYS A 87 22.74 10.20 0.07
C LYS A 87 22.69 9.68 1.50
N ASP A 88 23.12 8.43 1.68
CA ASP A 88 22.95 7.67 2.91
C ASP A 88 24.25 6.93 3.30
N HIS A 89 24.35 6.54 4.58
CA HIS A 89 25.55 5.87 5.12
C HIS A 89 25.85 4.54 4.41
N TYR A 90 24.81 3.90 3.86
CA TYR A 90 24.94 2.69 3.07
C TYR A 90 25.65 2.95 1.73
N GLU A 91 25.27 4.00 1.00
CA GLU A 91 25.91 4.38 -0.27
C GLU A 91 27.39 4.74 -0.05
N GLN A 92 27.69 5.48 1.02
CA GLN A 92 29.08 5.74 1.44
C GLN A 92 29.87 4.45 1.68
N ASN A 93 29.28 3.48 2.38
CA ASN A 93 29.96 2.20 2.63
C ASN A 93 30.11 1.36 1.37
N LEU A 94 29.13 1.38 0.46
CA LEU A 94 29.21 0.73 -0.85
C LEU A 94 30.35 1.32 -1.69
N TYR A 95 30.42 2.65 -1.76
CA TYR A 95 31.49 3.37 -2.43
C TYR A 95 32.86 2.97 -1.87
N LEU A 96 33.03 3.01 -0.54
CA LEU A 96 34.27 2.58 0.12
C LEU A 96 34.57 1.10 -0.12
N GLY A 97 33.56 0.23 -0.13
CA GLY A 97 33.70 -1.20 -0.43
C GLY A 97 34.21 -1.45 -1.85
N GLY A 98 33.75 -0.68 -2.83
CA GLY A 98 34.22 -0.75 -4.23
C GLY A 98 35.68 -0.30 -4.42
N LEU A 99 36.23 0.42 -3.45
CA LEU A 99 37.64 0.85 -3.42
C LEU A 99 38.57 -0.16 -2.72
N ILE A 100 38.01 -1.24 -2.17
CA ILE A 100 38.75 -2.30 -1.46
C ILE A 100 38.75 -3.56 -2.32
N SER A 101 39.92 -4.17 -2.49
CA SER A 101 40.04 -5.54 -2.96
C SER A 101 40.70 -6.38 -1.88
N HIS A 102 40.25 -7.61 -1.71
CA HIS A 102 40.80 -8.53 -0.71
C HIS A 102 41.19 -9.85 -1.36
N ALA A 103 42.21 -10.50 -0.81
CA ALA A 103 42.68 -11.82 -1.22
C ALA A 103 43.10 -12.64 0.00
N PRO A 104 42.83 -13.96 0.04
CA PRO A 104 43.23 -14.80 1.16
C PRO A 104 44.76 -14.83 1.32
N VAL A 105 45.23 -14.81 2.56
CA VAL A 105 46.67 -14.83 2.87
C VAL A 105 47.21 -16.22 2.56
N LYS A 106 48.14 -16.32 1.58
CA LYS A 106 48.70 -17.61 1.12
C LYS A 106 49.76 -18.20 2.05
N ARG A 107 50.43 -17.38 2.86
CA ARG A 107 51.49 -17.81 3.79
C ARG A 107 51.49 -16.92 5.02
N HIS A 108 51.43 -17.53 6.20
CA HIS A 108 51.73 -16.88 7.47
C HIS A 108 53.21 -17.07 7.77
N ARG A 109 53.87 -16.00 8.23
CA ARG A 109 55.27 -16.08 8.66
C ARG A 109 55.24 -16.01 10.19
N SER A 110 55.51 -17.12 10.88
CA SER A 110 55.59 -17.12 12.34
C SER A 110 56.66 -16.13 12.79
N ARG A 111 56.35 -15.32 13.80
CA ARG A 111 57.31 -14.39 14.41
C ARG A 111 57.38 -14.68 15.90
N LYS A 112 58.41 -15.47 16.26
CA LYS A 112 58.91 -15.83 17.61
C LYS A 112 57.93 -16.56 18.56
N ASN A 113 58.34 -17.77 18.93
CA ASN A 113 58.14 -18.55 20.16
C ASN A 113 57.14 -17.99 21.17
N ASN A 114 55.84 -18.17 20.89
CA ASN A 114 54.71 -18.38 21.81
C ASN A 114 53.44 -18.20 20.95
N ASP A 115 53.18 -19.22 20.13
CA ASP A 115 52.22 -19.21 19.01
C ASP A 115 50.76 -19.52 19.42
N GLU A 116 50.45 -19.62 20.72
CA GLU A 116 49.13 -20.12 21.16
C GLU A 116 48.00 -19.08 21.04
N ASP A 117 48.29 -17.76 21.04
CA ASP A 117 47.27 -16.71 21.11
C ASP A 117 47.29 -15.65 19.98
N VAL A 118 48.03 -15.87 18.88
CA VAL A 118 48.12 -14.87 17.81
C VAL A 118 47.06 -15.09 16.73
N GLU A 119 45.99 -14.30 16.75
CA GLU A 119 45.00 -14.26 15.65
C GLU A 119 45.62 -13.71 14.36
N TYR A 120 45.98 -14.62 13.45
CA TYR A 120 46.48 -14.24 12.14
C TYR A 120 45.37 -13.66 11.25
N HIS A 121 45.68 -12.57 10.53
CA HIS A 121 44.76 -12.03 9.52
C HIS A 121 44.57 -13.03 8.37
N SER A 122 43.33 -13.50 8.18
CA SER A 122 42.99 -14.47 7.12
C SER A 122 43.01 -13.84 5.71
N TYR A 123 42.85 -12.52 5.62
CA TYR A 123 42.75 -11.78 4.35
C TYR A 123 43.73 -10.60 4.29
N SER A 124 44.30 -10.40 3.11
CA SER A 124 45.07 -9.21 2.75
C SER A 124 44.18 -8.22 2.00
N TYR A 125 44.36 -6.92 2.25
CA TYR A 125 43.53 -5.85 1.68
C TYR A 125 44.38 -4.88 0.85
N ILE A 126 43.87 -4.55 -0.34
CA ILE A 126 44.45 -3.58 -1.27
C ILE A 126 43.44 -2.44 -1.45
N TYR A 127 43.90 -1.21 -1.26
CA TYR A 127 43.07 -0.01 -1.39
C TYR A 127 43.43 0.74 -2.67
N LYS A 128 42.40 1.23 -3.36
CA LYS A 128 42.53 1.98 -4.60
C LYS A 128 41.63 3.20 -4.54
N ILE A 129 42.02 4.28 -5.20
CA ILE A 129 41.18 5.47 -5.38
C ILE A 129 41.07 5.78 -6.85
N ARG A 130 39.92 6.33 -7.25
CA ARG A 130 39.71 6.88 -8.59
C ARG A 130 40.03 8.37 -8.55
N VAL A 131 41.01 8.79 -9.33
CA VAL A 131 41.42 10.19 -9.45
C VAL A 131 41.11 10.66 -10.86
N GLN A 132 40.41 11.78 -10.97
CA GLN A 132 40.12 12.40 -12.26
C GLN A 132 41.33 13.23 -12.70
N ARG A 133 42.00 12.77 -13.76
CA ARG A 133 42.99 13.53 -14.54
C ARG A 133 42.38 13.73 -15.94
N ASP A 134 43.19 13.78 -17.00
CA ASP A 134 42.68 13.77 -18.39
C ASP A 134 41.79 12.53 -18.67
N ASN A 135 42.08 11.41 -18.01
CA ASN A 135 41.25 10.21 -17.92
C ASN A 135 41.05 9.80 -16.45
N THR A 136 40.08 8.90 -16.18
CA THR A 136 39.89 8.33 -14.84
C THR A 136 41.01 7.34 -14.52
N ALA A 137 41.95 7.74 -13.66
CA ALA A 137 43.06 6.89 -13.24
C ALA A 137 42.75 6.17 -11.92
N ILE A 138 43.09 4.89 -11.82
CA ILE A 138 43.00 4.11 -10.57
C ILE A 138 44.38 4.09 -9.92
N VAL A 139 44.50 4.69 -8.72
CA VAL A 139 45.75 4.81 -7.99
C VAL A 139 45.72 3.90 -6.76
N PRO A 140 46.68 2.98 -6.57
CA PRO A 140 46.80 2.20 -5.35
C PRO A 140 47.28 3.10 -4.20
N ILE A 141 46.65 2.95 -3.03
CA ILE A 141 46.93 3.80 -1.87
C ILE A 141 47.11 2.99 -0.59
N TYR A 142 47.76 3.63 0.39
CA TYR A 142 47.96 3.07 1.71
C TYR A 142 46.72 3.19 2.60
N TYR A 143 46.53 2.25 3.55
CA TYR A 143 45.41 2.23 4.49
C TYR A 143 45.19 3.58 5.20
N LYS A 144 46.24 4.19 5.76
CA LYS A 144 46.10 5.50 6.44
C LYS A 144 45.73 6.63 5.48
N ALA A 145 46.15 6.55 4.22
CA ALA A 145 45.75 7.51 3.20
C ALA A 145 44.26 7.38 2.86
N MET A 146 43.72 6.15 2.83
CA MET A 146 42.28 5.91 2.65
C MET A 146 41.45 6.60 3.74
N LEU A 147 41.88 6.45 5.01
CA LEU A 147 41.22 7.07 6.16
C LEU A 147 41.27 8.59 6.09
N SER A 148 42.44 9.14 5.78
CA SER A 148 42.66 10.58 5.73
C SER A 148 41.96 11.25 4.55
N MET A 149 42.03 10.69 3.34
CA MET A 149 41.40 11.28 2.14
C MET A 149 39.87 11.27 2.18
N HIS A 150 39.26 10.37 2.94
CA HIS A 150 37.80 10.27 3.07
C HIS A 150 37.26 10.77 4.43
N GLY A 151 38.13 11.20 5.36
CA GLY A 151 37.71 11.67 6.68
C GLY A 151 36.97 10.61 7.50
N ILE A 152 37.39 9.33 7.42
CA ILE A 152 36.72 8.20 8.08
C ILE A 152 37.55 7.58 9.20
N SER A 153 36.87 6.99 10.18
CA SER A 153 37.53 6.27 11.28
C SER A 153 37.99 4.87 10.86
N ALA A 154 39.09 4.40 11.48
CA ALA A 154 39.62 3.06 11.27
C ALA A 154 38.55 1.96 11.49
N LYS A 155 37.73 2.11 12.54
CA LYS A 155 36.68 1.15 12.86
C LYS A 155 35.63 1.02 11.75
N ARG A 156 35.29 2.12 11.08
CA ARG A 156 34.33 2.10 9.96
C ARG A 156 34.88 1.27 8.80
N LEU A 157 36.15 1.45 8.46
CA LEU A 157 36.80 0.69 7.39
C LEU A 157 36.96 -0.80 7.74
N GLN A 158 37.30 -1.13 8.99
CA GLN A 158 37.36 -2.51 9.48
C GLN A 158 36.01 -3.23 9.43
N ASN A 159 34.92 -2.55 9.77
CA ASN A 159 33.58 -3.14 9.66
C ASN A 159 33.22 -3.46 8.20
N ILE A 160 33.61 -2.60 7.25
CA ILE A 160 33.39 -2.83 5.82
C ILE A 160 34.22 -4.05 5.36
N GLN A 161 35.48 -4.14 5.78
CA GLN A 161 36.34 -5.30 5.49
C GLN A 161 35.70 -6.60 5.95
N GLN A 162 35.23 -6.65 7.20
CA GLN A 162 34.54 -7.81 7.76
C GLN A 162 33.29 -8.18 6.95
N GLN A 163 32.49 -7.18 6.52
CA GLN A 163 31.32 -7.46 5.69
C GLN A 163 31.70 -8.05 4.32
N LEU A 164 32.74 -7.51 3.69
CA LEU A 164 33.23 -8.01 2.41
C LEU A 164 33.75 -9.45 2.53
N THR A 165 34.46 -9.80 3.60
CA THR A 165 34.98 -11.16 3.79
C THR A 165 33.91 -12.15 4.23
N THR A 166 32.94 -11.74 5.04
CA THR A 166 31.91 -12.65 5.58
C THR A 166 30.75 -12.85 4.62
N PHE A 167 30.37 -11.81 3.85
CA PHE A 167 29.17 -11.84 3.00
C PHE A 167 29.44 -11.59 1.51
N GLY A 168 30.67 -11.24 1.13
CA GLY A 168 31.04 -10.89 -0.25
C GLY A 168 30.58 -9.50 -0.71
N HIS A 169 29.77 -8.80 0.08
CA HIS A 169 29.23 -7.48 -0.25
C HIS A 169 28.94 -6.65 1.02
N VAL A 170 28.80 -5.34 0.85
CA VAL A 170 28.42 -4.42 1.92
C VAL A 170 26.92 -4.55 2.20
N LYS A 171 26.55 -4.84 3.44
CA LYS A 171 25.16 -4.99 3.86
C LYS A 171 24.55 -3.68 4.34
N HIS A 172 23.22 -3.58 4.22
CA HIS A 172 22.46 -2.52 4.85
C HIS A 172 22.55 -2.59 6.38
N ASP A 173 22.36 -1.44 7.03
CA ASP A 173 22.27 -1.37 8.50
C ASP A 173 21.03 -2.13 9.00
N GLY A 174 21.26 -3.20 9.76
CA GLY A 174 20.23 -4.04 10.35
C GLY A 174 19.79 -3.60 11.76
N ARG A 175 20.29 -2.47 12.28
CA ARG A 175 19.89 -1.97 13.60
C ARG A 175 18.37 -1.81 13.71
N GLY A 176 17.82 -2.22 14.84
CA GLY A 176 16.38 -2.20 15.11
C GLY A 176 15.55 -3.26 14.37
N GLN A 177 16.16 -4.08 13.50
CA GLN A 177 15.50 -5.23 12.88
C GLN A 177 15.82 -6.48 13.70
N HIS A 178 14.90 -6.87 14.58
CA HIS A 178 15.10 -8.00 15.50
C HIS A 178 13.91 -8.93 15.36
N SER A 179 14.17 -10.21 15.10
CA SER A 179 13.14 -11.24 15.10
C SER A 179 12.72 -11.63 16.53
N ASN A 180 13.60 -11.43 17.51
CA ASN A 180 13.41 -11.81 18.91
C ASN A 180 12.56 -10.80 19.73
N ARG A 181 11.48 -10.28 19.16
CA ARG A 181 10.59 -9.37 19.88
C ARG A 181 9.52 -10.17 20.60
N LYS A 182 9.47 -10.08 21.94
CA LYS A 182 8.54 -10.86 22.79
C LYS A 182 7.06 -10.77 22.36
N ASN A 183 6.66 -9.63 21.80
CA ASN A 183 5.28 -9.39 21.36
C ASN A 183 5.07 -9.58 19.84
N ARG A 184 6.05 -10.17 19.14
CA ARG A 184 5.86 -10.52 17.72
C ARG A 184 4.90 -11.69 17.66
N LEU A 185 3.79 -11.50 16.96
CA LEU A 185 2.86 -12.59 16.67
C LEU A 185 3.58 -13.61 15.77
N PRO A 186 3.54 -14.92 16.08
CA PRO A 186 4.02 -15.96 15.18
C PRO A 186 3.41 -15.82 13.80
N ASP A 187 4.20 -16.06 12.76
CA ASP A 187 3.78 -15.84 11.38
C ASP A 187 2.55 -16.72 11.05
N GLU A 188 2.49 -17.96 11.57
CA GLU A 188 1.33 -18.87 11.47
C GLU A 188 0.03 -18.27 11.99
N ILE A 189 0.05 -17.68 13.18
CA ILE A 189 -1.13 -17.06 13.79
C ILE A 189 -1.52 -15.82 13.01
N SER A 190 -0.54 -15.07 12.51
CA SER A 190 -0.82 -13.90 11.67
C SER A 190 -1.58 -14.30 10.41
N THR A 191 -1.13 -15.35 9.71
CA THR A 191 -1.77 -15.87 8.49
C THR A 191 -3.18 -16.35 8.79
N ALA A 192 -3.40 -17.08 9.87
CA ALA A 192 -4.74 -17.52 10.27
C ALA A 192 -5.71 -16.34 10.50
N VAL A 193 -5.24 -15.24 11.11
CA VAL A 193 -6.05 -14.02 11.28
C VAL A 193 -6.35 -13.37 9.94
N PHE A 194 -5.37 -13.33 9.03
CA PHE A 194 -5.56 -12.81 7.68
C PHE A 194 -6.62 -13.61 6.91
N ASP A 195 -6.49 -14.93 6.89
CA ASP A 195 -7.40 -15.83 6.16
C ASP A 195 -8.82 -15.74 6.73
N HIS A 196 -8.94 -15.67 8.05
CA HIS A 196 -10.23 -15.46 8.70
C HIS A 196 -10.89 -14.15 8.26
N ILE A 197 -10.16 -13.02 8.26
CA ILE A 197 -10.72 -11.73 7.82
C ILE A 197 -11.07 -11.77 6.31
N ALA A 198 -10.25 -12.43 5.51
CA ALA A 198 -10.46 -12.57 4.06
C ALA A 198 -11.67 -13.46 3.72
N SER A 199 -12.04 -14.41 4.59
CA SER A 199 -13.19 -15.31 4.38
C SER A 199 -14.54 -14.59 4.36
N PHE A 200 -14.63 -13.37 4.89
CA PHE A 200 -15.88 -12.62 4.91
C PHE A 200 -16.20 -12.05 3.52
N LYS A 201 -17.28 -12.56 2.92
CA LYS A 201 -17.82 -12.05 1.66
C LYS A 201 -18.33 -10.62 1.83
N GLY A 202 -17.68 -9.65 1.17
CA GLY A 202 -18.10 -8.25 1.15
C GLY A 202 -18.44 -7.77 -0.26
N ARG A 203 -19.23 -6.70 -0.35
CA ARG A 203 -19.68 -6.10 -1.61
C ARG A 203 -18.89 -4.83 -1.91
N LYS A 204 -18.66 -4.54 -3.19
CA LYS A 204 -18.09 -3.24 -3.64
C LYS A 204 -19.22 -2.23 -3.83
N SER A 205 -18.93 -0.94 -3.66
CA SER A 205 -19.89 0.12 -3.95
C SER A 205 -20.15 0.22 -5.46
N HIS A 206 -21.40 0.00 -5.86
CA HIS A 206 -21.88 0.08 -7.25
C HIS A 206 -21.62 1.45 -7.89
N TYR A 207 -21.87 2.53 -7.14
CA TYR A 207 -21.79 3.90 -7.65
C TYR A 207 -20.39 4.53 -7.60
N SER A 208 -19.43 3.90 -6.92
CA SER A 208 -18.10 4.48 -6.66
C SER A 208 -16.95 3.55 -7.08
N LEU A 209 -17.18 2.72 -8.10
CA LEU A 209 -16.19 1.78 -8.61
C LEU A 209 -14.90 2.48 -9.10
N HIS A 210 -15.01 3.71 -9.60
CA HIS A 210 -13.85 4.49 -10.07
C HIS A 210 -13.05 5.16 -8.93
N ASP A 211 -13.68 5.45 -7.79
CA ASP A 211 -13.09 6.22 -6.70
C ASP A 211 -12.51 5.36 -5.57
N SER A 212 -13.03 4.13 -5.38
CA SER A 212 -12.62 3.28 -4.26
C SER A 212 -12.76 1.79 -4.51
N GLN A 213 -11.68 1.04 -4.28
CA GLN A 213 -11.71 -0.43 -4.17
C GLN A 213 -12.11 -0.91 -2.77
N ARG A 214 -12.94 -0.13 -2.07
CA ARG A 214 -13.34 -0.46 -0.70
C ARG A 214 -14.39 -1.58 -0.71
N VAL A 215 -14.22 -2.53 0.20
CA VAL A 215 -15.15 -3.64 0.41
C VAL A 215 -16.03 -3.34 1.61
N TYR A 216 -17.32 -3.56 1.48
CA TYR A 216 -18.33 -3.31 2.51
C TYR A 216 -18.91 -4.63 3.01
N LEU A 217 -18.78 -4.85 4.32
CA LEU A 217 -19.43 -5.93 5.05
C LEU A 217 -20.80 -5.47 5.57
N LEU A 218 -21.63 -6.42 5.98
CA LEU A 218 -22.95 -6.17 6.57
C LEU A 218 -22.86 -5.27 7.81
N GLU A 219 -23.89 -4.46 8.04
CA GLU A 219 -24.01 -3.53 9.17
C GLU A 219 -24.00 -4.24 10.53
N ASP A 220 -24.55 -5.44 10.58
CA ASP A 220 -24.61 -6.25 11.81
C ASP A 220 -23.25 -6.79 12.25
N LEU A 221 -22.28 -6.82 11.33
CA LEU A 221 -20.94 -7.29 11.60
C LEU A 221 -20.11 -6.17 12.22
N ASN A 222 -19.28 -6.51 13.20
CA ASN A 222 -18.30 -5.58 13.74
C ASN A 222 -16.99 -6.32 14.04
N VAL A 223 -15.89 -5.57 14.20
CA VAL A 223 -14.56 -6.15 14.42
C VAL A 223 -14.54 -7.07 15.66
N LYS A 224 -15.30 -6.73 16.70
CA LYS A 224 -15.37 -7.52 17.95
C LYS A 224 -16.10 -8.86 17.74
N LYS A 225 -17.19 -8.87 16.97
CA LYS A 225 -17.95 -10.07 16.58
C LYS A 225 -17.09 -10.95 15.69
N MET A 226 -16.42 -10.38 14.70
CA MET A 226 -15.45 -11.12 13.87
C MET A 226 -14.34 -11.73 14.73
N PHE A 227 -13.79 -10.99 15.69
CA PHE A 227 -12.79 -11.52 16.60
C PHE A 227 -13.33 -12.67 17.46
N ASN A 228 -14.56 -12.56 17.97
CA ASN A 228 -15.19 -13.65 18.72
C ASN A 228 -15.40 -14.89 17.84
N MET A 229 -15.81 -14.72 16.58
CA MET A 229 -15.92 -15.81 15.59
C MET A 229 -14.56 -16.47 15.34
N PHE A 230 -13.49 -15.68 15.25
CA PHE A 230 -12.13 -16.19 15.10
C PHE A 230 -11.72 -17.07 16.29
N LEU A 231 -11.99 -16.63 17.52
CA LEU A 231 -11.71 -17.39 18.73
C LEU A 231 -12.53 -18.68 18.82
N GLN A 232 -13.77 -18.67 18.33
CA GLN A 232 -14.61 -19.87 18.25
C GLN A 232 -14.06 -20.89 17.25
N GLN A 233 -13.54 -20.43 16.11
CA GLN A 233 -12.97 -21.30 15.08
C GLN A 233 -11.56 -21.81 15.41
N ASN A 234 -10.79 -21.04 16.19
CA ASN A 234 -9.39 -21.35 16.52
C ASN A 234 -9.15 -21.22 18.04
N PRO A 235 -9.72 -22.10 18.87
CA PRO A 235 -9.61 -22.02 20.32
C PRO A 235 -8.16 -22.15 20.84
N GLU A 236 -7.28 -22.79 20.07
CA GLU A 236 -5.86 -22.97 20.40
C GLU A 236 -5.00 -21.71 20.17
N LYS A 237 -5.45 -20.78 19.31
CA LYS A 237 -4.66 -19.61 18.91
C LYS A 237 -4.91 -18.43 19.85
N LYS A 238 -3.89 -18.09 20.65
CA LYS A 238 -3.93 -16.92 21.55
C LYS A 238 -3.63 -15.63 20.79
N VAL A 239 -4.67 -14.88 20.45
CA VAL A 239 -4.57 -13.55 19.83
C VAL A 239 -5.31 -12.53 20.67
N SER A 240 -4.71 -11.36 20.93
CA SER A 240 -5.42 -10.26 21.57
C SER A 240 -6.29 -9.51 20.57
N TYR A 241 -7.43 -8.98 21.03
CA TYR A 241 -8.33 -8.17 20.21
C TYR A 241 -7.60 -7.01 19.52
N GLU A 242 -6.68 -6.32 20.22
CA GLU A 242 -5.96 -5.18 19.64
C GLU A 242 -5.04 -5.61 18.48
N THR A 243 -4.44 -6.80 18.56
CA THR A 243 -3.63 -7.34 17.46
C THR A 243 -4.50 -7.64 16.25
N TYR A 244 -5.64 -8.32 16.47
CA TYR A 244 -6.62 -8.61 15.43
C TYR A 244 -7.14 -7.32 14.76
N ARG A 245 -7.53 -6.32 15.57
CA ARG A 245 -7.99 -5.01 15.11
C ARG A 245 -6.91 -4.27 14.34
N THR A 246 -5.65 -4.32 14.79
CA THR A 246 -4.53 -3.68 14.10
C THR A 246 -4.32 -4.30 12.71
N ILE A 247 -4.40 -5.62 12.59
CA ILE A 247 -4.33 -6.32 11.30
C ILE A 247 -5.48 -5.87 10.42
N PHE A 248 -6.73 -5.91 10.92
CA PHE A 248 -7.91 -5.46 10.19
C PHE A 248 -7.75 -4.03 9.64
N VAL A 249 -7.37 -3.06 10.47
CA VAL A 249 -7.29 -1.64 10.08
C VAL A 249 -6.10 -1.35 9.16
N THR A 250 -4.96 -1.98 9.39
CA THR A 250 -3.73 -1.65 8.65
C THR A 250 -3.58 -2.40 7.34
N LYS A 251 -4.21 -3.57 7.22
CA LYS A 251 -4.03 -4.49 6.09
C LYS A 251 -5.25 -4.61 5.20
N PHE A 252 -6.45 -4.37 5.73
CA PHE A 252 -7.70 -4.48 4.98
C PHE A 252 -8.34 -3.10 4.78
N ASN A 253 -8.84 -2.85 3.57
CA ASN A 253 -9.66 -1.66 3.25
C ASN A 253 -11.15 -2.04 3.28
N ILE A 254 -11.60 -2.52 4.44
CA ILE A 254 -12.97 -2.95 4.68
C ILE A 254 -13.72 -1.91 5.52
N ARG A 255 -15.01 -1.69 5.23
CA ARG A 255 -15.94 -0.96 6.10
C ARG A 255 -17.17 -1.79 6.41
N PHE A 256 -17.84 -1.44 7.50
CA PHE A 256 -19.14 -1.99 7.87
C PHE A 256 -20.23 -1.08 7.36
N GLY A 257 -21.27 -1.68 6.83
CA GLY A 257 -22.43 -0.99 6.28
C GLY A 257 -22.21 -0.45 4.89
N TYR A 258 -23.23 -0.63 4.06
CA TYR A 258 -23.21 -0.13 2.70
C TYR A 258 -23.68 1.33 2.69
N PRO A 259 -23.02 2.24 1.96
CA PRO A 259 -23.56 3.59 1.79
C PRO A 259 -24.92 3.51 1.11
N GLN A 260 -25.99 3.86 1.83
CA GLN A 260 -27.34 3.90 1.28
C GLN A 260 -27.42 5.07 0.28
N THR A 261 -27.31 4.75 -1.01
CA THR A 261 -27.54 5.68 -2.13
C THR A 261 -28.82 5.25 -2.84
N ASP A 262 -29.69 6.21 -3.16
CA ASP A 262 -30.99 5.99 -3.83
C ASP A 262 -32.00 5.18 -3.00
N THR A 263 -32.21 5.54 -1.72
CA THR A 263 -33.31 5.00 -0.92
C THR A 263 -34.66 5.45 -1.47
N CYS A 264 -35.66 4.56 -1.42
CA CYS A 264 -37.02 4.91 -1.80
C CYS A 264 -37.60 5.90 -0.76
N SER A 265 -38.28 6.94 -1.21
CA SER A 265 -38.93 7.92 -0.32
C SER A 265 -39.90 7.26 0.68
N ALA A 266 -40.63 6.23 0.25
CA ALA A 266 -41.52 5.46 1.13
C ALA A 266 -40.75 4.68 2.22
N PHE A 267 -39.53 4.23 1.91
CA PHE A 267 -38.66 3.58 2.88
C PHE A 267 -38.13 4.58 3.91
N ASP A 268 -37.70 5.75 3.46
CA ASP A 268 -37.20 6.82 4.32
C ASP A 268 -38.30 7.36 5.25
N GLU A 269 -39.51 7.53 4.73
CA GLU A 269 -40.69 7.92 5.51
C GLU A 269 -41.04 6.87 6.57
N HIS A 270 -41.06 5.58 6.19
CA HIS A 270 -41.28 4.49 7.14
C HIS A 270 -40.20 4.48 8.24
N LYS A 271 -38.92 4.61 7.88
CA LYS A 271 -37.81 4.62 8.83
C LYS A 271 -37.94 5.78 9.82
N ALA A 272 -38.25 6.98 9.33
CA ALA A 272 -38.46 8.16 10.17
C ALA A 272 -39.64 7.97 11.13
N LYS A 273 -40.80 7.49 10.63
CA LYS A 273 -41.98 7.22 11.47
C LYS A 273 -41.70 6.14 12.51
N LYS A 274 -41.04 5.04 12.14
CA LYS A 274 -40.66 3.97 13.08
C LYS A 274 -39.80 4.51 14.22
N MET A 275 -38.76 5.28 13.90
CA MET A 275 -37.87 5.89 14.90
C MET A 275 -38.61 6.82 15.87
N SER A 276 -39.62 7.56 15.40
CA SER A 276 -40.41 8.44 16.28
C SER A 276 -41.32 7.69 17.26
N ILE A 277 -41.71 6.45 16.94
CA ILE A 277 -42.75 5.72 17.67
C ILE A 277 -42.15 4.60 18.55
N GLU A 278 -40.95 4.09 18.23
CA GLU A 278 -40.35 2.89 18.82
C GLU A 278 -40.25 2.89 20.36
N ASN A 279 -40.28 4.07 21.00
CA ASN A 279 -40.19 4.23 22.45
C ASN A 279 -41.54 4.50 23.17
N ASP A 280 -42.65 4.65 22.45
CA ASP A 280 -43.97 4.96 23.04
C ASP A 280 -44.88 3.72 23.09
N PRO A 281 -45.10 3.11 24.28
CA PRO A 281 -45.88 1.89 24.43
C PRO A 281 -47.37 2.07 24.06
N LEU A 282 -47.89 3.30 24.06
CA LEU A 282 -49.28 3.61 23.67
C LEU A 282 -49.53 3.46 22.16
N GLN A 283 -48.46 3.48 21.35
CA GLN A 283 -48.57 3.50 19.89
C GLN A 283 -48.24 2.15 19.22
N LYS A 284 -48.25 1.07 19.99
CA LYS A 284 -47.95 -0.30 19.48
C LYS A 284 -48.84 -0.73 18.32
N ALA A 285 -50.12 -0.32 18.32
CA ALA A 285 -51.04 -0.58 17.21
C ALA A 285 -50.65 0.16 15.92
N LEU A 286 -50.11 1.38 16.04
CA LEU A 286 -49.64 2.17 14.91
C LEU A 286 -48.34 1.57 14.34
N LEU A 287 -47.41 1.12 15.19
CA LEU A 287 -46.21 0.38 14.77
C LEU A 287 -46.55 -0.86 13.94
N SER A 288 -47.50 -1.66 14.40
CA SER A 288 -47.93 -2.86 13.68
C SER A 288 -48.46 -2.54 12.28
N ARG A 289 -49.28 -1.47 12.15
CA ARG A 289 -49.77 -0.98 10.84
C ARG A 289 -48.63 -0.53 9.93
N LEU A 290 -47.72 0.26 10.48
CA LEU A 290 -46.54 0.76 9.76
C LEU A 290 -45.68 -0.40 9.21
N GLU A 291 -45.46 -1.44 10.03
CA GLU A 291 -44.73 -2.64 9.63
C GLU A 291 -45.47 -3.44 8.54
N THR A 292 -46.81 -3.48 8.59
CA THR A 292 -47.61 -4.16 7.57
C THR A 292 -47.55 -3.41 6.23
N GLU A 293 -47.64 -2.08 6.26
CA GLU A 293 -47.45 -1.23 5.08
C GLU A 293 -46.06 -1.42 4.46
N HIS A 294 -45.02 -1.49 5.29
CA HIS A 294 -43.66 -1.74 4.83
C HIS A 294 -43.48 -3.12 4.19
N LYS A 295 -44.02 -4.17 4.83
CA LYS A 295 -44.02 -5.53 4.25
C LYS A 295 -44.74 -5.55 2.90
N LEU A 296 -45.88 -4.86 2.80
CA LEU A 296 -46.64 -4.73 1.55
C LEU A 296 -45.81 -4.01 0.46
N HIS A 297 -45.11 -2.93 0.82
CA HIS A 297 -44.18 -2.24 -0.09
C HIS A 297 -43.07 -3.17 -0.60
N LEU A 298 -42.43 -3.95 0.27
CA LEU A 298 -41.40 -4.92 -0.11
C LEU A 298 -41.95 -6.01 -1.03
N LEU A 299 -43.14 -6.54 -0.76
CA LEU A 299 -43.80 -7.54 -1.62
C LEU A 299 -44.15 -6.96 -3.00
N LYS A 300 -44.62 -5.70 -3.08
CA LYS A 300 -44.85 -5.01 -4.35
C LYS A 300 -43.55 -4.88 -5.17
N ALA A 301 -42.45 -4.51 -4.52
CA ALA A 301 -41.15 -4.44 -5.18
C ALA A 301 -40.69 -5.83 -5.67
N GLU A 302 -40.81 -6.86 -4.84
CA GLU A 302 -40.42 -8.23 -5.20
C GLU A 302 -41.25 -8.78 -6.37
N THR A 303 -42.57 -8.55 -6.37
CA THR A 303 -43.45 -8.96 -7.47
C THR A 303 -43.10 -8.24 -8.78
N PHE A 304 -42.73 -6.96 -8.73
CA PHE A 304 -42.19 -6.24 -9.89
C PHE A 304 -40.91 -6.91 -10.42
N TYR A 305 -39.93 -7.19 -9.57
CA TYR A 305 -38.68 -7.85 -10.00
C TYR A 305 -38.88 -9.28 -10.50
N LYS A 306 -39.83 -10.03 -9.94
CA LYS A 306 -40.22 -11.36 -10.44
C LYS A 306 -40.81 -11.26 -11.85
N ARG A 307 -41.74 -10.32 -12.07
CA ARG A 307 -42.33 -10.07 -13.39
C ARG A 307 -41.28 -9.60 -14.41
N LYS A 308 -40.38 -8.70 -14.01
CA LYS A 308 -39.26 -8.24 -14.86
C LYS A 308 -38.38 -9.40 -15.31
N ARG A 309 -37.95 -10.27 -14.38
CA ARG A 309 -37.15 -11.46 -14.70
C ARG A 309 -37.89 -12.44 -15.62
N ALA A 310 -39.17 -12.70 -15.34
CA ALA A 310 -39.99 -13.58 -16.17
C ALA A 310 -40.17 -13.02 -17.59
N ALA A 311 -40.41 -11.72 -17.73
CA ALA A 311 -40.51 -11.05 -19.03
C ALA A 311 -39.20 -11.15 -19.83
N ARG A 312 -38.05 -10.89 -19.19
CA ARG A 312 -36.71 -11.02 -19.80
C ARG A 312 -36.43 -12.45 -20.27
N LEU A 313 -36.76 -13.45 -19.46
CA LEU A 313 -36.55 -14.86 -19.82
C LEU A 313 -37.48 -15.29 -20.98
N ASN A 314 -38.72 -14.78 -21.00
CA ASN A 314 -39.67 -15.08 -22.06
C ASN A 314 -39.29 -14.44 -23.39
N SER A 315 -38.74 -13.21 -23.39
CA SER A 315 -38.25 -12.56 -24.60
C SER A 315 -36.98 -13.20 -25.16
N GLN A 316 -36.14 -13.81 -24.31
CA GLN A 316 -34.99 -14.59 -24.79
C GLN A 316 -35.39 -15.88 -25.52
N LYS A 317 -36.55 -16.45 -25.19
CA LYS A 317 -37.02 -17.74 -25.73
C LYS A 317 -37.89 -17.62 -26.98
N SER A 318 -38.54 -16.47 -27.19
CA SER A 318 -39.53 -16.28 -28.26
C SER A 318 -39.13 -15.10 -29.13
N THR A 319 -39.11 -15.31 -30.45
CA THR A 319 -38.83 -14.27 -31.43
C THR A 319 -39.99 -13.27 -31.61
N GLU A 320 -41.18 -13.57 -31.06
CA GLU A 320 -42.38 -12.74 -31.16
C GLU A 320 -42.55 -11.76 -29.98
N LYS A 321 -41.77 -11.93 -28.90
CA LYS A 321 -41.95 -11.18 -27.66
C LYS A 321 -40.65 -10.48 -27.28
N GLU A 322 -40.73 -9.18 -27.04
CA GLU A 322 -39.60 -8.36 -26.59
C GLU A 322 -39.90 -7.77 -25.21
N ALA A 323 -38.89 -7.73 -24.34
CA ALA A 323 -39.00 -7.15 -23.01
C ALA A 323 -38.16 -5.88 -22.96
N ILE A 324 -38.82 -4.74 -22.70
CA ILE A 324 -38.16 -3.44 -22.63
C ILE A 324 -38.28 -2.95 -21.18
N ALA A 325 -37.16 -2.77 -20.50
CA ALA A 325 -37.11 -2.05 -19.23
C ALA A 325 -36.47 -0.68 -19.45
N ILE A 326 -37.18 0.37 -19.05
CA ILE A 326 -36.73 1.75 -19.21
C ILE A 326 -36.36 2.28 -17.83
N ASP A 327 -35.13 2.77 -17.69
CA ASP A 327 -34.69 3.50 -16.50
C ASP A 327 -34.60 5.00 -16.80
N PHE A 328 -35.14 5.80 -15.88
CA PHE A 328 -35.11 7.24 -15.98
C PHE A 328 -33.78 7.76 -15.48
N GLN A 329 -33.05 8.45 -16.34
CA GLN A 329 -31.81 9.06 -15.93
C GLN A 329 -32.05 10.47 -15.37
N LYS A 330 -31.00 11.06 -14.79
CA LYS A 330 -31.05 12.34 -14.08
C LYS A 330 -31.55 13.46 -14.99
N LYS A 331 -32.60 14.21 -14.65
CA LYS A 331 -33.07 15.33 -15.49
C LYS A 331 -31.93 16.34 -15.73
N LEU A 332 -31.65 16.64 -17.01
CA LEU A 332 -30.63 17.61 -17.39
C LEU A 332 -31.32 18.93 -17.74
N PRO A 333 -31.06 20.03 -17.01
CA PRO A 333 -31.57 21.33 -17.40
C PRO A 333 -30.84 21.83 -18.64
N VAL A 334 -31.59 22.33 -19.62
CA VAL A 334 -31.05 22.87 -20.87
C VAL A 334 -31.78 24.18 -21.20
N PRO A 335 -31.06 25.30 -21.41
CA PRO A 335 -29.61 25.46 -21.34
C PRO A 335 -29.08 25.40 -19.90
N ASN A 336 -27.86 24.88 -19.73
CA ASN A 336 -27.16 24.87 -18.45
C ASN A 336 -26.57 26.26 -18.18
N ILE A 337 -27.35 27.14 -17.56
CA ILE A 337 -26.96 28.52 -17.25
C ILE A 337 -26.51 28.62 -15.79
N SER A 338 -25.34 29.20 -15.55
CA SER A 338 -24.75 29.35 -14.21
C SER A 338 -25.25 30.57 -13.41
N THR A 339 -26.15 31.39 -13.96
CA THR A 339 -26.68 32.59 -13.30
C THR A 339 -27.76 32.25 -12.28
N ASN A 340 -27.70 32.91 -11.12
CA ASN A 340 -28.57 32.64 -9.96
C ASN A 340 -30.07 32.84 -10.28
N ASP A 341 -30.43 33.83 -11.10
CA ASP A 341 -31.83 34.11 -11.49
C ASP A 341 -32.54 32.92 -12.15
N VAL A 342 -31.78 32.03 -12.78
CA VAL A 342 -32.30 30.85 -13.50
C VAL A 342 -32.66 29.73 -12.52
N TYR A 343 -32.15 29.76 -11.29
CA TYR A 343 -32.49 28.81 -10.23
C TYR A 343 -33.96 28.92 -9.78
N TYR A 344 -34.51 30.14 -9.78
CA TYR A 344 -35.90 30.40 -9.38
C TYR A 344 -36.91 30.30 -10.53
N LYS A 345 -36.45 30.00 -11.75
CA LYS A 345 -37.30 29.89 -12.94
C LYS A 345 -37.45 28.43 -13.37
N ARG A 346 -38.56 28.12 -14.03
CA ARG A 346 -38.81 26.78 -14.58
C ARG A 346 -37.88 26.56 -15.78
N GLN A 347 -36.89 25.69 -15.61
CA GLN A 347 -35.92 25.35 -16.66
C GLN A 347 -36.52 24.30 -17.60
N LEU A 348 -36.27 24.44 -18.90
CA LEU A 348 -36.53 23.38 -19.87
C LEU A 348 -35.63 22.19 -19.50
N SER A 349 -36.22 21.02 -19.32
CA SER A 349 -35.52 19.80 -18.90
C SER A 349 -35.50 18.80 -20.03
N PHE A 350 -34.32 18.31 -20.37
CA PHE A 350 -34.15 17.19 -21.29
C PHE A 350 -34.25 15.88 -20.52
N TYR A 351 -35.18 15.03 -20.95
CA TYR A 351 -35.41 13.71 -20.37
C TYR A 351 -34.76 12.67 -21.28
N TYR A 352 -33.76 11.97 -20.77
CA TYR A 352 -33.13 10.86 -21.46
C TYR A 352 -33.44 9.58 -20.68
N ASN A 353 -33.85 8.58 -21.43
CA ASN A 353 -34.29 7.29 -20.91
C ASN A 353 -33.29 6.25 -21.42
N THR A 354 -32.68 5.49 -20.51
CA THR A 354 -31.84 4.36 -20.92
C THR A 354 -32.69 3.11 -21.00
N ILE A 355 -32.58 2.40 -22.12
CA ILE A 355 -33.12 1.06 -22.27
C ILE A 355 -32.11 0.09 -21.65
N ILE A 356 -32.54 -0.64 -20.62
CA ILE A 356 -31.77 -1.68 -19.97
C ILE A 356 -32.38 -3.02 -20.44
N LEU A 357 -31.71 -3.71 -21.37
CA LEU A 357 -32.15 -5.01 -21.92
C LEU A 357 -31.85 -6.19 -20.98
#